data_AF-A0A7J6V535-F1
#
_entry.id   AF-A0A7J6V535-F1
#
_cell.length_a   1.000
_cell.length_b   1.000
_cell.length_c   1.000
_cell.angle_alpha   90.00
_cell.angle_beta   90.00
_cell.angle_gamma   90.00
#
_symmetry.space_group_name_H-M   'P 1'
#
loop_
_entity.id
_entity.type
_entity.pdbx_description
1 polymer ?
#
loop_
_entity_poly.entity_id
_entity_poly.type
_entity_poly.pdbx_seq_one_letter_code
_entity_poly.pdbx_strand_id
1 'polypeptide(L)'
;MFKSNYGLELGYHTAYHANDLAIKDIHGDDDLSYYRLHWYVDVLKENNHGSYVILEVEEETNVFKRVFIANATCFNGFKFCHPILSLDDTFLKTKYKNTCLAAIAKDANR
;
A
#
# COMPACT_ATOMS: atom_id res chain seq x y z
N MET A 1 -15.64 7.77 -28.70
CA MET A 1 -16.11 6.59 -27.93
C MET A 1 -17.35 6.91 -27.09
N PHE A 2 -17.32 7.87 -26.15
CA PHE A 2 -18.51 8.23 -25.35
C PHE A 2 -19.68 8.81 -26.17
N LYS A 3 -19.44 9.79 -27.04
CA LYS A 3 -20.50 10.39 -27.91
C LYS A 3 -21.15 9.36 -28.83
N SER A 4 -20.37 8.39 -29.33
CA SER A 4 -20.86 7.34 -30.23
C SER A 4 -21.64 6.24 -29.50
N ASN A 5 -21.30 5.95 -28.24
CA ASN A 5 -21.93 4.85 -27.48
C ASN A 5 -23.11 5.32 -26.62
N TYR A 6 -23.12 6.60 -26.20
CA TYR A 6 -24.10 7.13 -25.25
C TYR A 6 -24.78 8.42 -25.73
N GLY A 7 -24.45 8.96 -26.91
CA GLY A 7 -25.01 10.21 -27.42
C GLY A 7 -24.60 11.47 -26.64
N LEU A 8 -23.79 11.32 -25.60
CA LEU A 8 -23.38 12.39 -24.70
C LEU A 8 -21.99 12.93 -25.09
N GLU A 9 -21.91 14.25 -25.23
CA GLU A 9 -20.66 14.95 -25.47
C GLU A 9 -20.09 15.44 -24.13
N LEU A 10 -19.20 14.62 -23.56
CA LEU A 10 -18.55 14.91 -22.28
C LEU A 10 -17.22 15.62 -22.50
N GLY A 11 -17.01 16.72 -21.79
CA GLY A 11 -15.71 17.39 -21.74
C GLY A 11 -14.66 16.55 -21.01
N TYR A 12 -13.39 16.66 -21.43
CA TYR A 12 -12.27 15.91 -20.84
C TYR A 12 -12.19 16.09 -19.31
N HIS A 13 -12.29 17.34 -18.83
CA HIS A 13 -12.22 17.64 -17.39
C HIS A 13 -13.37 17.01 -16.60
N THR A 14 -14.58 17.00 -17.16
CA THR A 14 -15.74 16.35 -16.53
C THR A 14 -15.55 14.85 -16.44
N ALA A 15 -15.05 14.21 -17.51
CA ALA A 15 -14.77 12.78 -17.51
C ALA A 15 -13.64 12.41 -16.54
N TYR A 16 -12.58 13.21 -16.48
CA TYR A 16 -11.48 13.03 -15.54
C TYR A 16 -11.95 13.15 -14.08
N HIS A 17 -12.73 14.19 -13.77
CA HIS A 17 -13.24 14.41 -12.41
C HIS A 17 -14.22 13.30 -11.97
N ALA A 18 -15.11 12.86 -12.86
CA ALA A 18 -16.01 11.75 -12.58
C ALA A 18 -15.24 10.44 -12.31
N ASN A 19 -14.15 10.19 -13.04
CA ASN A 19 -13.29 9.04 -12.82
C ASN A 19 -12.57 9.15 -11.46
N ASP A 20 -12.00 10.31 -11.15
CA ASP A 20 -11.34 10.56 -9.85
C ASP A 20 -12.29 10.34 -8.66
N LEU A 21 -13.53 10.83 -8.75
CA LEU A 21 -14.57 10.58 -7.76
C LEU A 21 -14.93 9.10 -7.63
N ALA A 22 -15.08 8.39 -8.76
CA ALA A 22 -15.41 6.96 -8.75
C ALA A 22 -14.25 6.11 -8.16
N ILE A 23 -13.01 6.43 -8.51
CA ILE A 23 -11.82 5.78 -7.93
C ILE A 23 -11.79 5.99 -6.42
N LYS A 24 -12.02 7.23 -5.95
CA LYS A 24 -12.07 7.56 -4.53
C LYS A 24 -13.23 6.87 -3.79
N ASP A 25 -14.37 6.68 -4.44
CA ASP A 25 -15.51 5.97 -3.85
C ASP A 25 -15.22 4.46 -3.68
N ILE A 26 -14.59 3.84 -4.69
CA ILE A 26 -14.27 2.40 -4.68
C ILE A 26 -13.09 2.08 -3.76
N HIS A 27 -12.01 2.84 -3.87
CA HIS A 27 -10.73 2.55 -3.20
C HIS A 27 -10.51 3.34 -1.92
N GLY A 28 -11.34 4.37 -1.68
CA GLY A 28 -11.15 5.31 -0.58
C GLY A 28 -10.22 6.45 -0.95
N ASP A 29 -10.03 7.33 0.02
CA ASP A 29 -9.16 8.49 -0.11
C ASP A 29 -7.72 8.14 0.28
N ASP A 30 -6.77 8.43 -0.62
CA ASP A 30 -5.36 8.17 -0.40
C ASP A 30 -4.83 8.91 0.85
N ASP A 31 -5.22 10.17 1.08
CA ASP A 31 -4.72 10.97 2.21
C ASP A 31 -5.21 10.40 3.53
N LEU A 32 -6.49 10.05 3.57
CA LEU A 32 -7.08 9.42 4.73
C LEU A 32 -6.44 8.06 5.02
N SER A 33 -6.05 7.33 3.98
CA SER A 33 -5.35 6.04 4.10
C SER A 33 -3.97 6.22 4.72
N TYR A 34 -3.18 7.20 4.27
CA TYR A 34 -1.88 7.52 4.88
C TYR A 34 -2.02 8.07 6.30
N TYR A 35 -3.03 8.90 6.58
CA TYR A 35 -3.33 9.36 7.93
C TYR A 35 -3.64 8.20 8.89
N ARG A 36 -4.43 7.22 8.43
CA ARG A 36 -4.79 6.02 9.20
C ARG A 36 -3.63 5.05 9.44
N LEU A 37 -2.51 5.17 8.70
CA LEU A 37 -1.36 4.29 8.91
C LEU A 37 -0.78 4.41 10.32
N HIS A 38 -0.85 5.58 10.95
CA HIS A 38 -0.40 5.76 12.34
C HIS A 38 -1.16 4.82 13.27
N TRP A 39 -2.48 4.93 13.27
CA TRP A 39 -3.34 4.06 14.06
C TRP A 39 -3.17 2.58 13.70
N TYR A 40 -3.08 2.26 12.41
CA TYR A 40 -2.89 0.88 11.95
C TYR A 40 -1.58 0.27 12.47
N VAL A 41 -0.49 1.04 12.46
CA VAL A 41 0.82 0.61 12.98
C VAL A 41 0.76 0.37 14.49
N ASP A 42 0.06 1.23 15.23
CA ASP A 42 -0.10 1.07 16.68
C ASP A 42 -0.87 -0.22 16.99
N VAL A 43 -2.02 -0.44 16.33
CA VAL A 43 -2.81 -1.66 16.47
C VAL A 43 -2.02 -2.90 16.05
N LEU A 44 -1.22 -2.82 14.97
CA LEU A 44 -0.36 -3.94 14.55
C LEU A 44 0.66 -4.32 15.62
N LYS A 45 1.30 -3.32 16.24
CA LYS A 45 2.29 -3.53 17.31
C LYS A 45 1.65 -4.15 18.55
N GLU A 46 0.46 -3.70 18.93
CA GLU A 46 -0.30 -4.22 20.06
C GLU A 46 -0.73 -5.67 19.86
N ASN A 47 -1.17 -6.03 18.65
CA ASN A 47 -1.77 -7.33 18.39
C ASN A 47 -0.76 -8.39 17.91
N ASN A 48 0.36 -7.98 17.31
CA ASN A 48 1.36 -8.91 16.75
C ASN A 48 2.69 -8.83 17.51
N HIS A 49 2.67 -9.24 18.77
CA HIS A 49 3.86 -9.30 19.64
C HIS A 49 5.05 -9.99 18.95
N GLY A 50 6.22 -9.37 19.06
CA GLY A 50 7.47 -9.84 18.42
C GLY A 50 7.63 -9.45 16.95
N SER A 51 6.64 -8.78 16.35
CA SER A 51 6.77 -8.22 15.00
C SER A 51 7.55 -6.90 15.03
N TYR A 52 8.29 -6.63 13.96
CA TYR A 52 8.96 -5.34 13.77
C TYR A 52 8.11 -4.47 12.88
N VAL A 53 7.68 -3.32 13.41
CA VAL A 53 6.91 -2.34 12.65
C VAL A 53 7.53 -0.97 12.85
N ILE A 54 7.97 -0.35 11.75
CA ILE A 54 8.59 0.98 11.73
C ILE A 54 7.81 1.84 10.76
N LEU A 55 7.23 2.93 11.27
CA LEU A 55 6.61 3.96 10.46
C LEU A 55 7.52 5.19 10.52
N GLU A 56 7.95 5.66 9.35
CA GLU A 56 8.72 6.87 9.22
C GLU A 56 7.90 7.93 8.51
N VAL A 57 7.93 9.11 9.12
CA VAL A 57 7.28 10.32 8.66
C VAL A 57 8.31 11.44 8.61
N GLU A 58 8.02 12.48 7.84
CA GLU A 58 8.75 13.73 7.91
C GLU A 58 8.52 14.41 9.25
N GLU A 59 9.58 14.80 9.96
CA GLU A 59 9.48 15.34 11.32
C GLU A 59 8.68 16.66 11.37
N GLU A 60 8.82 17.51 10.35
CA GLU A 60 8.20 18.84 10.34
C GLU A 60 6.73 18.80 9.90
N THR A 61 6.42 17.97 8.90
CA THR A 61 5.11 17.97 8.22
C THR A 61 4.24 16.76 8.61
N ASN A 62 4.83 15.78 9.31
CA ASN A 62 4.24 14.48 9.60
C ASN A 62 3.76 13.72 8.34
N VAL A 63 4.34 14.03 7.16
CA VAL A 63 4.01 13.36 5.91
C VAL A 63 4.68 11.98 5.87
N PHE A 64 3.94 10.97 5.41
CA PHE A 64 4.43 9.61 5.23
C PHE A 64 5.69 9.55 4.37
N LYS A 65 6.74 8.88 4.86
CA LYS A 65 7.96 8.56 4.08
C LYS A 65 8.01 7.09 3.70
N ARG A 66 7.93 6.20 4.70
CA ARG A 66 7.95 4.76 4.51
C ARG A 66 7.35 4.02 5.69
N VAL A 67 6.87 2.81 5.44
CA VAL A 67 6.53 1.85 6.50
C VAL A 67 7.23 0.54 6.21
N PHE A 68 7.82 -0.05 7.24
CA PHE A 68 8.38 -1.39 7.21
C PHE A 68 7.61 -2.26 8.20
N ILE A 69 7.13 -3.40 7.71
CA ILE A 69 6.37 -4.37 8.50
C ILE A 69 7.01 -5.75 8.30
N ALA A 70 7.53 -6.32 9.37
CA ALA A 70 8.00 -7.70 9.42
C ALA A 70 7.27 -8.43 10.54
N ASN A 71 6.33 -9.29 10.16
CA ASN A 71 5.55 -10.08 11.12
C ASN A 71 6.45 -11.14 11.79
N ALA A 72 6.31 -11.31 13.11
CA ALA A 72 7.02 -12.32 13.89
C ALA A 72 6.87 -13.73 13.31
N THR A 73 5.68 -14.04 12.79
CA THR A 73 5.38 -15.33 12.16
C THR A 73 6.23 -15.55 10.91
N CYS A 74 6.34 -14.54 10.04
CA CYS A 74 7.21 -14.60 8.86
C CYS A 74 8.68 -14.77 9.26
N PHE A 75 9.15 -13.99 10.23
CA PHE A 75 10.54 -14.10 10.71
C PHE A 75 10.86 -15.50 11.25
N ASN A 76 9.94 -16.09 12.00
CA ASN A 76 10.10 -17.44 12.52
C ASN A 76 10.03 -18.50 11.40
N GLY A 77 9.15 -18.32 10.41
CA GLY A 77 9.08 -19.21 9.25
C GLY A 77 10.33 -19.16 8.38
N PHE A 78 10.88 -17.98 8.14
CA PHE A 78 12.07 -17.78 7.29
C PHE A 78 13.32 -18.49 7.81
N LYS A 79 13.41 -18.78 9.12
CA LYS A 79 14.49 -19.59 9.69
C LYS A 79 14.53 -21.02 9.13
N PHE A 80 13.41 -21.51 8.62
CA PHE A 80 13.27 -22.84 8.03
C PHE A 80 13.26 -22.82 6.50
N CYS A 81 13.30 -21.62 5.89
CA CYS A 81 13.43 -21.46 4.45
C CYS A 81 14.89 -21.59 4.01
N HIS A 82 15.09 -21.71 2.70
CA HIS A 82 16.42 -21.51 2.12
C HIS A 82 16.94 -20.12 2.47
N PRO A 83 18.26 -19.91 2.62
CA PRO A 83 18.87 -18.61 2.90
C PRO A 83 18.88 -17.70 1.66
N ILE A 84 17.76 -17.66 0.95
CA ILE A 84 17.52 -16.88 -0.26
C ILE A 84 16.23 -16.11 0.00
N LEU A 85 16.34 -14.78 0.01
CA LEU A 85 15.22 -13.87 0.02
C LEU A 85 15.12 -13.21 -1.35
N SER A 86 13.93 -13.26 -1.93
CA SER A 86 13.62 -12.51 -3.14
C SER A 86 12.80 -11.28 -2.78
N LEU A 87 13.14 -10.14 -3.37
CA LEU A 87 12.42 -8.89 -3.24
C LEU A 87 11.72 -8.61 -4.57
N ASP A 88 10.44 -8.28 -4.50
CA ASP A 88 9.65 -7.83 -5.65
C ASP A 88 9.06 -6.45 -5.35
N ASP A 89 9.03 -5.60 -6.36
CA ASP A 89 8.51 -4.24 -6.27
C ASP A 89 7.27 -4.06 -7.13
N THR A 90 6.27 -3.38 -6.59
CA THR A 90 5.04 -3.06 -7.31
C THR A 90 4.67 -1.62 -7.10
N PHE A 91 4.47 -0.90 -8.21
CA PHE A 91 3.97 0.47 -8.17
C PHE A 91 2.50 0.50 -7.74
N LEU A 92 2.20 1.27 -6.69
CA LEU A 92 0.85 1.51 -6.23
C LEU A 92 0.16 2.51 -7.18
N LYS A 93 -1.08 2.20 -7.54
CA LYS A 93 -1.94 3.08 -8.35
C LYS A 93 -2.62 4.14 -7.48
N THR A 94 -1.85 4.82 -6.65
CA THR A 94 -2.30 5.95 -5.84
C THR A 94 -1.87 7.26 -6.49
N LYS A 95 -2.47 8.38 -6.09
CA LYS A 95 -2.06 9.71 -6.56
C LYS A 95 -0.60 10.05 -6.25
N TYR A 96 -0.02 9.35 -5.27
CA TYR A 96 1.36 9.52 -4.81
C TYR A 96 2.38 8.63 -5.51
N LYS A 97 1.95 7.66 -6.35
CA LYS A 97 2.84 6.77 -7.12
C LYS A 97 3.91 6.06 -6.28
N ASN A 98 3.54 5.69 -5.06
CA ASN A 98 4.43 4.99 -4.14
C ASN A 98 4.75 3.56 -4.62
N THR A 99 5.81 2.97 -4.09
CA THR A 99 6.19 1.58 -4.38
C THR A 99 6.00 0.71 -3.15
N CYS A 100 5.38 -0.45 -3.33
CA CYS A 100 5.32 -1.50 -2.31
C CYS A 100 6.42 -2.52 -2.60
N LEU A 101 7.20 -2.86 -1.58
CA LEU A 101 8.22 -3.90 -1.65
C LEU A 101 7.76 -5.09 -0.82
N ALA A 102 7.80 -6.29 -1.41
CA ALA A 102 7.51 -7.53 -0.71
C ALA A 102 8.75 -8.44 -0.69
N ALA A 103 9.03 -9.02 0.47
CA ALA A 103 10.06 -10.04 0.62
C ALA A 103 9.43 -11.42 0.72
N ILE A 104 9.89 -12.35 -0.11
CA ILE A 104 9.46 -13.75 -0.09
C ILE A 104 10.67 -14.68 0.12
N ALA A 105 10.45 -15.76 0.85
CA ALA A 105 11.42 -16.82 1.06
C ALA A 105 10.85 -18.15 0.52
N LYS A 106 11.72 -18.99 -0.04
CA LYS A 106 11.32 -20.33 -0.51
C LYS A 106 11.51 -21.35 0.61
N ASP A 107 10.46 -22.10 0.92
CA ASP A 107 10.51 -23.23 1.85
C ASP A 107 11.63 -24.23 1.47
N ALA A 108 12.25 -24.85 2.47
CA ALA A 108 13.33 -25.82 2.28
C ALA A 108 12.86 -27.14 1.64
N ASN A 109 11.59 -27.49 1.79
CA ASN A 109 11.06 -28.81 1.42
C ASN A 109 10.46 -28.91 0.00
N ARG A 110 10.58 -27.89 -0.86
CA ARG A 110 10.19 -27.90 -2.28
C ARG A 110 11.05 -26.97 -3.12
#